data_AF-A0A920SNF8-F1
#
_entry.id   AF-A0A920SNF8-F1
#
_cell.length_a   1.000
_cell.length_b   1.000
_cell.length_c   1.000
_cell.angle_alpha   90.00
_cell.angle_beta   90.00
_cell.angle_gamma   90.00
#
_symmetry.space_group_name_H-M   'P 1'
#
loop_
_entity.id
_entity.type
_entity.pdbx_description
1 polymer ?
#
loop_
_entity_poly.entity_id
_entity_poly.type
_entity_poly.pdbx_seq_one_letter_code
_entity_poly.pdbx_strand_id
1 'polypeptide(L)'
;MSIPHTVPALLEPQRRMNEGVLRQGVTTVVGGPDGGFGPEMIRTVIEALGNSGSGTNVATYIGHNAIRENVMGEDQQRAPTPSEFDIMRTQVREGMELGAVGFSTGLMYEPGMFSETSEVVELAREVAPFGGIYDSHVRNPVHAFVESDQEVVTISEGAEISGKIGHLKAVGLHNEGRINDVIDLVEGARSRGVEIVSDQYPYDGAATSSLMDIIVIPSSMKDLEGLRTSGPVDSEAAVRFRSMLVDPSRRTQLKEASENGIDGGFAWLKATGYTSMRIVSSTDYPELVGVYLSELAEEGQDPFDAVMDLIAGALLL
;
A
#
# COMPACT_ATOMS: atom_id res chain seq x y z
N MET A 1 9.01 8.58 11.08
CA MET A 1 7.67 8.08 10.75
C MET A 1 7.67 7.75 9.27
N SER A 2 7.35 6.51 8.91
CA SER A 2 7.06 6.17 7.51
C SER A 2 5.67 6.70 7.20
N ILE A 3 5.55 7.65 6.27
CA ILE A 3 4.24 8.18 5.87
C ILE A 3 4.16 8.03 4.36
N PRO A 4 3.45 7.01 3.85
CA PRO A 4 3.31 6.73 2.41
C PRO A 4 2.88 7.96 1.58
N HIS A 5 2.23 8.94 2.21
CA HIS A 5 1.61 10.08 1.57
C HIS A 5 2.37 11.42 1.69
N THR A 6 3.58 11.44 2.28
CA THR A 6 4.31 12.73 2.46
C THR A 6 5.11 13.16 1.25
N VAL A 7 5.51 12.25 0.37
CA VAL A 7 6.43 12.63 -0.71
C VAL A 7 5.77 13.40 -1.85
N PRO A 8 4.53 13.11 -2.29
CA PRO A 8 3.85 13.99 -3.26
C PRO A 8 3.79 15.45 -2.77
N ALA A 9 3.59 15.65 -1.46
CA ALA A 9 3.61 16.98 -0.86
C ALA A 9 4.99 17.67 -0.92
N LEU A 10 6.09 16.92 -0.99
CA LEU A 10 7.44 17.47 -1.18
C LEU A 10 7.65 18.06 -2.58
N LEU A 11 6.94 17.54 -3.58
CA LEU A 11 7.03 18.00 -4.97
C LEU A 11 6.15 19.24 -5.22
N GLU A 12 5.21 19.54 -4.33
CA GLU A 12 4.30 20.68 -4.44
C GLU A 12 4.86 21.92 -3.71
N PRO A 13 5.07 23.07 -4.39
CA PRO A 13 5.64 24.26 -3.76
C PRO A 13 4.88 24.75 -2.52
N GLN A 14 3.56 24.59 -2.48
CA GLN A 14 2.74 25.02 -1.34
C GLN A 14 2.80 24.05 -0.15
N ARG A 15 3.21 22.79 -0.38
CA ARG A 15 3.19 21.73 0.65
C ARG A 15 4.57 21.24 1.07
N ARG A 16 5.64 21.58 0.33
CA ARG A 16 7.03 21.12 0.58
C ARG A 16 7.61 21.43 1.96
N MET A 17 7.00 22.39 2.66
CA MET A 17 7.33 22.69 4.06
C MET A 17 6.93 21.57 5.02
N ASN A 18 6.07 20.64 4.62
CA ASN A 18 5.58 19.55 5.45
C ASN A 18 5.02 20.06 6.80
N GLU A 19 4.28 21.17 6.78
CA GLU A 19 3.85 21.84 8.02
C GLU A 19 3.06 20.91 8.97
N GLY A 20 2.20 20.06 8.42
CA GLY A 20 1.44 19.09 9.23
C GLY A 20 2.34 18.10 9.97
N VAL A 21 3.48 17.74 9.38
CA VAL A 21 4.48 16.82 9.96
C VAL A 21 5.39 17.58 10.94
N LEU A 22 5.82 18.78 10.59
CA LEU A 22 6.62 19.65 11.47
C LEU A 22 5.89 20.03 12.76
N ARG A 23 4.58 20.32 12.67
CA ARG A 23 3.76 20.63 13.86
C ARG A 23 3.63 19.46 14.83
N GLN A 24 3.96 18.25 14.40
CA GLN A 24 4.04 17.04 15.24
C GLN A 24 5.46 16.80 15.79
N GLY A 25 6.42 17.70 15.53
CA GLY A 25 7.81 17.58 15.99
C GLY A 25 8.69 16.66 15.15
N VAL A 26 8.19 16.17 14.00
CA VAL A 26 8.96 15.29 13.12
C VAL A 26 9.95 16.11 12.30
N THR A 27 11.23 15.75 12.35
CA THR A 27 12.31 16.42 11.61
C THR A 27 12.76 15.65 10.36
N THR A 28 12.41 14.37 10.25
CA THR A 28 12.84 13.49 9.17
C THR A 28 11.69 12.58 8.73
N VAL A 29 11.47 12.50 7.42
CA VAL A 29 10.51 11.59 6.80
C VAL A 29 11.23 10.57 5.91
N VAL A 30 10.65 9.39 5.77
CA VAL A 30 11.13 8.35 4.87
C VAL A 30 10.08 8.13 3.78
N GLY A 31 10.47 8.40 2.54
CA GLY A 31 9.68 8.21 1.34
C GLY A 31 9.88 6.83 0.71
N GLY A 32 9.00 6.48 -0.23
CA GLY A 32 9.02 5.18 -0.89
C GLY A 32 8.73 3.95 -0.04
N PRO A 33 8.02 3.98 1.11
CA PRO A 33 7.53 2.73 1.68
C PRO A 33 6.59 2.01 0.71
N ASP A 34 6.26 0.75 1.01
CA ASP A 34 5.28 -0.05 0.26
C ASP A 34 5.66 -0.27 -1.22
N GLY A 35 6.95 -0.18 -1.56
CA GLY A 35 7.48 -0.52 -2.87
C GLY A 35 7.28 0.53 -3.97
N GLY A 36 6.77 1.73 -3.66
CA GLY A 36 6.29 2.66 -4.68
C GLY A 36 7.34 3.50 -5.43
N PHE A 37 8.63 3.45 -5.04
CA PHE A 37 9.64 4.39 -5.57
C PHE A 37 10.66 3.70 -6.49
N GLY A 38 10.65 4.02 -7.78
CA GLY A 38 11.74 3.65 -8.70
C GLY A 38 12.89 4.68 -8.70
N PRO A 39 14.00 4.41 -9.42
CA PRO A 39 15.13 5.34 -9.51
C PRO A 39 14.74 6.75 -9.98
N GLU A 40 13.84 6.85 -10.96
CA GLU A 40 13.39 8.14 -11.49
C GLU A 40 12.60 8.97 -10.46
N MET A 41 11.80 8.34 -9.61
CA MET A 41 11.11 9.05 -8.53
C MET A 41 12.13 9.56 -7.49
N ILE A 42 13.15 8.76 -7.17
CA ILE A 42 14.23 9.20 -6.27
C ILE A 42 14.98 10.41 -6.88
N ARG A 43 15.33 10.37 -8.17
CA ARG A 43 15.94 11.52 -8.88
C ARG A 43 15.04 12.75 -8.82
N THR A 44 13.75 12.58 -9.10
CA THR A 44 12.75 13.66 -9.04
C THR A 44 12.72 14.31 -7.65
N VAL A 45 12.73 13.50 -6.59
CA VAL A 45 12.77 14.00 -5.21
C VAL A 45 14.07 14.75 -4.92
N ILE A 46 15.22 14.20 -5.32
CA ILE A 46 16.53 14.85 -5.14
C ILE A 46 16.56 16.21 -5.83
N GLU A 47 16.12 16.28 -7.08
CA GLU A 47 16.07 17.52 -7.86
C GLU A 47 15.12 18.56 -7.24
N ALA A 48 13.93 18.13 -6.83
CA ALA A 48 12.96 19.00 -6.17
C ALA A 48 13.55 19.59 -4.88
N LEU A 49 14.17 18.76 -4.03
CA LEU A 49 14.80 19.20 -2.79
C LEU A 49 16.02 20.10 -3.04
N GLY A 50 16.84 19.80 -4.05
CA GLY A 50 18.00 20.62 -4.40
C GLY A 50 17.63 22.03 -4.88
N ASN A 51 16.53 22.16 -5.62
CA ASN A 51 16.07 23.45 -6.14
C ASN A 51 15.30 24.29 -5.11
N SER A 52 14.58 23.62 -4.20
CA SER A 52 13.52 24.26 -3.42
C SER A 52 13.61 24.06 -1.90
N GLY A 53 14.42 23.12 -1.44
CA GLY A 53 14.46 22.65 -0.05
C GLY A 53 13.18 21.94 0.40
N SER A 54 13.20 21.43 1.64
CA SER A 54 12.04 20.93 2.36
C SER A 54 12.10 21.38 3.82
N GLY A 55 10.94 21.46 4.47
CA GLY A 55 10.87 21.70 5.91
C GLY A 55 11.42 20.54 6.76
N THR A 56 11.46 19.32 6.21
CA THR A 56 11.99 18.12 6.89
C THR A 56 13.18 17.54 6.13
N ASN A 57 14.07 16.82 6.82
CA ASN A 57 15.00 15.92 6.14
C ASN A 57 14.22 14.80 5.46
N VAL A 58 14.73 14.32 4.33
CA VAL A 58 14.08 13.29 3.52
C VAL A 58 15.07 12.17 3.27
N ALA A 59 14.67 10.96 3.62
CA ALA A 59 15.29 9.72 3.17
C ALA A 59 14.29 8.99 2.26
N THR A 60 14.76 8.05 1.44
CA THR A 60 13.89 7.25 0.55
C THR A 60 14.28 5.78 0.58
N TYR A 61 13.31 4.90 0.39
CA TYR A 61 13.55 3.53 -0.05
C TYR A 61 13.51 3.44 -1.57
N ILE A 62 14.23 2.46 -2.13
CA ILE A 62 14.04 1.98 -3.49
C ILE A 62 13.02 0.83 -3.45
N GLY A 63 12.00 0.89 -4.30
CA GLY A 63 10.77 0.13 -4.16
C GLY A 63 10.58 -0.96 -5.20
N HIS A 64 10.25 -2.16 -4.73
CA HIS A 64 10.02 -3.35 -5.56
C HIS A 64 8.89 -3.18 -6.58
N ASN A 65 7.73 -2.68 -6.15
CA ASN A 65 6.54 -2.56 -6.99
C ASN A 65 6.79 -1.65 -8.19
N ALA A 66 7.40 -0.47 -7.97
CA ALA A 66 7.76 0.45 -9.04
C ALA A 66 8.79 -0.14 -10.01
N ILE A 67 9.76 -0.92 -9.51
CA ILE A 67 10.74 -1.61 -10.35
C ILE A 67 10.07 -2.68 -11.22
N ARG A 68 9.19 -3.51 -10.64
CA ARG A 68 8.43 -4.51 -11.42
C ARG A 68 7.59 -3.84 -12.50
N GLU A 69 6.84 -2.79 -12.15
CA GLU A 69 6.01 -2.05 -13.11
C GLU A 69 6.86 -1.48 -14.25
N ASN A 70 7.99 -0.84 -13.93
CA ASN A 70 8.88 -0.25 -14.93
C ASN A 70 9.51 -1.29 -15.88
N VAL A 71 9.84 -2.48 -15.37
CA VAL A 71 10.56 -3.51 -16.14
C VAL A 71 9.60 -4.44 -16.90
N MET A 72 8.49 -4.84 -16.28
CA MET A 72 7.57 -5.85 -16.79
C MET A 72 6.32 -5.26 -17.45
N GLY A 73 5.98 -4.00 -17.15
CA GLY A 73 4.79 -3.34 -17.69
C GLY A 73 3.50 -4.13 -17.44
N GLU A 74 2.69 -4.30 -18.48
CA GLU A 74 1.39 -4.99 -18.40
C GLU A 74 1.52 -6.50 -18.09
N ASP A 75 2.68 -7.11 -18.37
CA ASP A 75 2.94 -8.55 -18.20
C ASP A 75 3.54 -8.88 -16.82
N GLN A 76 3.01 -8.20 -15.79
CA GLN A 76 3.51 -8.25 -14.42
C GLN A 76 2.93 -9.37 -13.56
N GLN A 77 1.96 -10.16 -14.07
CA GLN A 77 1.32 -11.28 -13.36
C GLN A 77 2.06 -12.62 -13.55
N ARG A 78 3.40 -12.59 -13.58
CA ARG A 78 4.28 -13.76 -13.74
C ARG A 78 5.64 -13.53 -13.08
N ALA A 79 6.46 -14.58 -13.03
CA ALA A 79 7.87 -14.42 -12.69
C ALA A 79 8.61 -13.60 -13.77
N PRO A 80 9.60 -12.77 -13.40
CA PRO A 80 10.46 -12.09 -14.35
C PRO A 80 11.32 -13.10 -15.11
N THR A 81 11.54 -12.84 -16.39
CA THR A 81 12.57 -13.52 -17.18
C THR A 81 13.96 -13.17 -16.62
N PRO A 82 15.01 -13.98 -16.91
CA PRO A 82 16.36 -13.68 -16.43
C PRO A 82 16.85 -12.28 -16.82
N SER A 83 16.54 -11.80 -18.03
CA SER A 83 16.91 -10.46 -18.48
C SER A 83 16.15 -9.35 -17.75
N GLU A 84 14.86 -9.53 -17.50
CA GLU A 84 14.08 -8.57 -16.70
C GLU A 84 14.63 -8.53 -15.28
N PHE A 85 14.91 -9.69 -14.69
CA PHE A 85 15.45 -9.78 -13.32
C PHE A 85 16.81 -9.08 -13.19
N ASP A 86 17.70 -9.21 -14.17
CA ASP A 86 18.98 -8.49 -14.18
C ASP A 86 18.80 -6.97 -14.27
N ILE A 87 17.80 -6.49 -15.01
CA ILE A 87 17.44 -5.05 -15.05
C ILE A 87 16.89 -4.61 -13.70
N MET A 88 16.02 -5.41 -13.07
CA MET A 88 15.47 -5.11 -11.74
C MET A 88 16.59 -4.96 -10.69
N ARG A 89 17.56 -5.90 -10.66
CA ARG A 89 18.74 -5.81 -9.79
C ARG A 89 19.53 -4.54 -10.03
N THR A 90 19.71 -4.17 -11.30
CA THR A 90 20.41 -2.93 -11.69
C THR A 90 19.69 -1.70 -11.15
N GLN A 91 18.35 -1.65 -11.24
CA GLN A 91 17.56 -0.54 -10.70
C GLN A 91 17.59 -0.47 -9.17
N VAL A 92 17.63 -1.62 -8.48
CA VAL A 92 17.82 -1.62 -7.01
C VAL A 92 19.16 -1.00 -6.64
N ARG A 93 20.26 -1.41 -7.28
CA ARG A 93 21.59 -0.83 -7.06
C ARG A 93 21.61 0.66 -7.37
N GLU A 94 21.03 1.06 -8.50
CA GLU A 94 20.93 2.47 -8.89
C GLU A 94 20.20 3.30 -7.82
N GLY A 95 19.09 2.79 -7.29
CA GLY A 95 18.38 3.45 -6.19
C GLY A 95 19.25 3.63 -4.94
N MET A 96 20.06 2.64 -4.58
CA MET A 96 21.01 2.75 -3.46
C MET A 96 22.17 3.72 -3.77
N GLU A 97 22.68 3.74 -5.00
CA GLU A 97 23.69 4.70 -5.46
C GLU A 97 23.17 6.15 -5.45
N LEU A 98 21.87 6.34 -5.63
CA LEU A 98 21.19 7.63 -5.46
C LEU A 98 21.01 8.04 -3.99
N GLY A 99 21.34 7.16 -3.04
CA GLY A 99 21.28 7.43 -1.61
C GLY A 99 20.00 6.91 -0.92
N ALA A 100 19.30 5.96 -1.52
CA ALA A 100 18.24 5.25 -0.80
C ALA A 100 18.80 4.56 0.46
N VAL A 101 18.00 4.52 1.52
CA VAL A 101 18.38 3.93 2.82
C VAL A 101 18.06 2.44 2.93
N GLY A 102 17.46 1.86 1.89
CA GLY A 102 17.06 0.46 1.87
C GLY A 102 16.07 0.15 0.76
N PHE A 103 15.58 -1.08 0.79
CA PHE A 103 14.63 -1.65 -0.18
C PHE A 103 13.25 -1.80 0.46
N SER A 104 12.19 -1.40 -0.23
CA SER A 104 10.82 -1.56 0.24
C SER A 104 9.96 -2.42 -0.69
N THR A 105 8.93 -3.05 -0.14
CA THR A 105 7.94 -3.84 -0.90
C THR A 105 6.52 -3.55 -0.46
N GLY A 106 5.60 -3.59 -1.42
CA GLY A 106 4.16 -3.59 -1.20
C GLY A 106 3.58 -4.91 -1.66
N LEU A 107 3.82 -6.00 -0.92
CA LEU A 107 3.47 -7.36 -1.36
C LEU A 107 1.95 -7.62 -1.33
N MET A 108 1.21 -6.78 -0.62
CA MET A 108 -0.25 -6.77 -0.67
C MET A 108 -0.80 -6.22 -1.99
N TYR A 109 -0.03 -5.41 -2.70
CA TYR A 109 -0.47 -4.63 -3.85
C TYR A 109 0.10 -5.17 -5.15
N GLU A 110 -0.59 -4.92 -6.26
CA GLU A 110 -0.01 -5.13 -7.58
C GLU A 110 1.17 -4.15 -7.82
N PRO A 111 2.21 -4.56 -8.57
CA PRO A 111 2.49 -5.93 -9.00
C PRO A 111 3.18 -6.82 -7.95
N GLY A 112 3.56 -6.27 -6.80
CA GLY A 112 4.33 -6.99 -5.78
C GLY A 112 3.68 -8.29 -5.32
N MET A 113 2.35 -8.37 -5.30
CA MET A 113 1.62 -9.58 -4.90
C MET A 113 1.90 -10.82 -5.75
N PHE A 114 2.36 -10.65 -7.01
CA PHE A 114 2.67 -11.75 -7.92
C PHE A 114 4.12 -12.24 -7.81
N SER A 115 4.96 -11.61 -7.00
CA SER A 115 6.35 -12.05 -6.81
C SER A 115 6.44 -13.25 -5.88
N GLU A 116 7.42 -14.11 -6.14
CA GLU A 116 7.83 -15.13 -5.18
C GLU A 116 8.77 -14.53 -4.12
N THR A 117 8.78 -15.09 -2.91
CA THR A 117 9.70 -14.68 -1.84
C THR A 117 11.17 -14.76 -2.28
N SER A 118 11.53 -15.73 -3.13
CA SER A 118 12.87 -15.91 -3.70
C SER A 118 13.33 -14.71 -4.53
N GLU A 119 12.45 -14.16 -5.37
CA GLU A 119 12.72 -12.94 -6.14
C GLU A 119 13.04 -11.78 -5.20
N VAL A 120 12.25 -11.62 -4.14
CA VAL A 120 12.41 -10.51 -3.18
C VAL A 120 13.70 -10.67 -2.38
N VAL A 121 14.07 -11.88 -1.96
CA VAL A 121 15.36 -12.18 -1.31
C VAL A 121 16.53 -11.72 -2.18
N GLU A 122 16.55 -12.13 -3.45
CA GLU A 122 17.67 -11.84 -4.35
C GLU A 122 17.77 -10.33 -4.66
N LEU A 123 16.64 -9.62 -4.75
CA LEU A 123 16.65 -8.15 -4.91
C LEU A 123 17.06 -7.45 -3.63
N ALA A 124 16.59 -7.90 -2.47
CA ALA A 124 16.98 -7.36 -1.17
C ALA A 124 18.49 -7.51 -0.91
N ARG A 125 19.13 -8.60 -1.38
CA ARG A 125 20.60 -8.75 -1.30
C ARG A 125 21.37 -7.63 -1.99
N GLU A 126 20.80 -6.99 -3.01
CA GLU A 126 21.47 -5.90 -3.72
C GLU A 126 21.69 -4.67 -2.86
N VAL A 127 20.95 -4.50 -1.75
CA VAL A 127 21.13 -3.36 -0.85
C VAL A 127 22.13 -3.61 0.28
N ALA A 128 22.54 -4.87 0.51
CA ALA A 128 23.47 -5.24 1.57
C ALA A 128 24.84 -4.53 1.47
N PRO A 129 25.48 -4.40 0.28
CA PRO A 129 26.75 -3.69 0.15
C PRO A 129 26.69 -2.20 0.54
N PHE A 130 25.49 -1.63 0.58
CA PHE A 130 25.22 -0.24 0.93
C PHE A 130 24.81 -0.08 2.40
N GLY A 131 24.70 -1.17 3.16
CA GLY A 131 24.18 -1.17 4.53
C GLY A 131 22.68 -0.84 4.60
N GLY A 132 21.93 -1.10 3.53
CA GLY A 132 20.49 -0.87 3.48
C GLY A 132 19.68 -1.90 4.29
N ILE A 133 18.45 -1.55 4.61
CA ILE A 133 17.48 -2.43 5.29
C ILE A 133 16.34 -2.84 4.35
N TYR A 134 15.58 -3.85 4.74
CA TYR A 134 14.35 -4.25 4.07
C TYR A 134 13.11 -3.73 4.82
N ASP A 135 12.16 -3.13 4.11
CA ASP A 135 10.86 -2.66 4.60
C ASP A 135 9.73 -3.32 3.82
N SER A 136 8.66 -3.76 4.51
CA SER A 136 7.54 -4.41 3.81
C SER A 136 6.19 -4.01 4.36
N HIS A 137 5.30 -3.63 3.44
CA HIS A 137 3.89 -3.91 3.57
C HIS A 137 3.66 -5.38 3.19
N VAL A 138 3.40 -6.19 4.22
CA VAL A 138 3.36 -7.65 4.12
C VAL A 138 2.23 -8.14 3.20
N ARG A 139 2.39 -9.35 2.65
CA ARG A 139 1.57 -9.87 1.54
C ARG A 139 0.09 -10.04 1.85
N ASN A 140 -0.25 -10.59 3.00
CA ASN A 140 -1.63 -10.86 3.38
C ASN A 140 -1.82 -10.67 4.89
N PRO A 141 -1.83 -9.40 5.37
CA PRO A 141 -1.86 -9.06 6.80
C PRO A 141 -3.16 -9.48 7.51
N VAL A 142 -4.12 -10.04 6.78
CA VAL A 142 -5.44 -10.43 7.30
C VAL A 142 -5.59 -11.94 7.35
N HIS A 143 -5.52 -12.63 6.20
CA HIS A 143 -5.85 -14.05 6.16
C HIS A 143 -4.65 -14.97 6.36
N ALA A 144 -3.43 -14.47 6.14
CA ALA A 144 -2.18 -15.17 6.44
C ALA A 144 -1.29 -14.28 7.32
N PHE A 145 -1.87 -13.77 8.41
CA PHE A 145 -1.31 -12.71 9.24
C PHE A 145 0.14 -12.99 9.66
N VAL A 146 0.35 -14.02 10.49
CA VAL A 146 1.68 -14.37 11.02
C VAL A 146 2.61 -14.87 9.91
N GLU A 147 2.08 -15.62 8.93
CA GLU A 147 2.84 -16.12 7.79
C GLU A 147 3.39 -14.99 6.91
N SER A 148 2.62 -13.90 6.75
CA SER A 148 3.04 -12.73 5.99
C SER A 148 4.14 -11.95 6.72
N ASP A 149 4.07 -11.85 8.05
CA ASP A 149 5.14 -11.27 8.86
C ASP A 149 6.40 -12.17 8.87
N GLN A 150 6.22 -13.50 8.86
CA GLN A 150 7.30 -14.47 8.75
C GLN A 150 8.02 -14.39 7.39
N GLU A 151 7.32 -13.97 6.33
CA GLU A 151 7.94 -13.68 5.02
C GLU A 151 9.01 -12.58 5.15
N VAL A 152 8.76 -11.54 5.95
CA VAL A 152 9.74 -10.47 6.20
C VAL A 152 11.00 -11.00 6.87
N VAL A 153 10.83 -11.86 7.88
CA VAL A 153 11.97 -12.53 8.56
C VAL A 153 12.75 -13.38 7.56
N THR A 154 12.04 -14.15 6.72
CA THR A 154 12.65 -15.05 5.72
C THR A 154 13.47 -14.26 4.69
N ILE A 155 12.93 -13.14 4.22
CA ILE A 155 13.61 -12.26 3.26
C ILE A 155 14.86 -11.64 3.90
N SER A 156 14.73 -11.13 5.11
CA SER A 156 15.81 -10.48 5.85
C SER A 156 16.95 -11.46 6.15
N GLU A 157 16.61 -12.67 6.60
CA GLU A 157 17.57 -13.74 6.86
C GLU A 157 18.25 -14.21 5.57
N GLY A 158 17.48 -14.43 4.50
CA GLY A 158 18.03 -14.85 3.20
C GLY A 158 18.89 -13.78 2.53
N ALA A 159 18.62 -12.50 2.77
CA ALA A 159 19.37 -11.38 2.22
C ALA A 159 20.51 -10.89 3.14
N GLU A 160 20.63 -11.44 4.35
CA GLU A 160 21.60 -11.05 5.37
C GLU A 160 21.54 -9.54 5.72
N ILE A 161 20.33 -8.98 5.77
CA ILE A 161 20.08 -7.57 6.14
C ILE A 161 18.99 -7.46 7.22
N SER A 162 18.93 -6.32 7.90
CA SER A 162 17.85 -6.05 8.85
C SER A 162 16.52 -5.86 8.15
N GLY A 163 15.44 -6.30 8.79
CA GLY A 163 14.07 -6.21 8.29
C GLY A 163 13.19 -5.29 9.12
N LYS A 164 12.20 -4.69 8.47
CA LYS A 164 11.17 -3.89 9.08
C LYS A 164 9.80 -4.36 8.60
N ILE A 165 8.97 -4.79 9.53
CA ILE A 165 7.54 -4.99 9.31
C ILE A 165 6.89 -3.61 9.34
N GLY A 166 6.44 -3.13 8.18
CA GLY A 166 5.78 -1.84 8.06
C GLY A 166 4.44 -1.83 8.77
N HIS A 167 4.13 -0.72 9.46
CA HIS A 167 2.84 -0.38 10.06
C HIS A 167 2.09 -1.59 10.63
N LEU A 168 2.73 -2.31 11.56
CA LEU A 168 2.24 -3.58 12.09
C LEU A 168 0.88 -3.40 12.79
N LYS A 169 -0.02 -4.32 12.50
CA LYS A 169 -1.41 -4.30 12.97
C LYS A 169 -2.04 -5.67 12.81
N ALA A 170 -2.85 -6.06 13.79
CA ALA A 170 -3.76 -7.19 13.65
C ALA A 170 -5.05 -6.70 12.99
N VAL A 171 -5.23 -7.01 11.70
CA VAL A 171 -6.36 -6.52 10.89
C VAL A 171 -7.40 -7.62 10.73
N GLY A 172 -8.68 -7.23 10.83
CA GLY A 172 -9.81 -8.14 10.79
C GLY A 172 -10.15 -8.70 12.18
N LEU A 173 -11.44 -8.87 12.47
CA LEU A 173 -11.91 -9.30 13.80
C LEU A 173 -11.37 -10.68 14.20
N HIS A 174 -11.12 -11.57 13.24
CA HIS A 174 -10.53 -12.89 13.54
C HIS A 174 -9.06 -12.84 13.97
N ASN A 175 -8.39 -11.69 13.81
CA ASN A 175 -7.03 -11.46 14.32
C ASN A 175 -6.98 -10.65 15.61
N GLU A 176 -8.13 -10.29 16.19
CA GLU A 176 -8.17 -9.55 17.45
C GLU A 176 -7.37 -10.27 18.55
N GLY A 177 -6.48 -9.53 19.23
CA GLY A 177 -5.63 -10.06 20.30
C GLY A 177 -4.44 -10.91 19.84
N ARG A 178 -4.28 -11.18 18.54
CA ARG A 178 -3.20 -12.05 18.01
C ARG A 178 -1.85 -11.38 17.80
N ILE A 179 -1.69 -10.10 18.19
CA ILE A 179 -0.44 -9.38 17.98
C ILE A 179 0.76 -10.03 18.70
N ASN A 180 0.50 -10.75 19.80
CA ASN A 180 1.54 -11.50 20.52
C ASN A 180 2.17 -12.59 19.66
N ASP A 181 1.44 -13.19 18.72
CA ASP A 181 1.99 -14.20 17.80
C ASP A 181 3.13 -13.59 16.95
N VAL A 182 2.98 -12.34 16.51
CA VAL A 182 4.00 -11.62 15.74
C VAL A 182 5.15 -11.14 16.63
N ILE A 183 4.86 -10.74 17.88
CA ILE A 183 5.90 -10.39 18.84
C ILE A 183 6.81 -11.60 19.10
N ASP A 184 6.23 -12.78 19.34
CA ASP A 184 6.98 -14.02 19.56
C ASP A 184 7.82 -14.41 18.33
N LEU A 185 7.28 -14.21 17.12
CA LEU A 185 8.01 -14.37 15.87
C LEU A 185 9.24 -13.45 15.80
N VAL A 186 9.07 -12.15 16.09
CA VAL A 186 10.15 -11.15 16.04
C VAL A 186 11.23 -11.43 17.09
N GLU A 187 10.83 -11.74 18.33
CA GLU A 187 11.76 -12.09 19.40
C GLU A 187 12.50 -13.40 19.10
N GLY A 188 11.80 -14.37 18.51
CA GLY A 188 12.40 -15.60 18.00
C GLY A 188 13.46 -15.33 16.92
N ALA A 189 13.17 -14.47 15.94
CA ALA A 189 14.11 -14.08 14.90
C ALA A 189 15.36 -13.38 15.47
N ARG A 190 15.16 -12.39 16.36
CA ARG A 190 16.25 -11.66 17.03
C ARG A 190 17.13 -12.58 17.87
N SER A 191 16.55 -13.56 18.56
CA SER A 191 17.33 -14.53 19.36
C SER A 191 18.31 -15.37 18.52
N ARG A 192 18.07 -15.48 17.20
CA ARG A 192 18.93 -16.17 16.24
C ARG A 192 19.83 -15.23 15.44
N GLY A 193 19.79 -13.92 15.72
CA GLY A 193 20.62 -12.89 15.08
C GLY A 193 20.01 -12.21 13.85
N VAL A 194 18.72 -12.43 13.57
CA VAL A 194 18.03 -11.72 12.49
C VAL A 194 17.38 -10.46 13.08
N GLU A 195 17.96 -9.30 12.76
CA GLU A 195 17.50 -8.00 13.26
C GLU A 195 16.20 -7.57 12.57
N ILE A 196 15.08 -7.74 13.28
CA ILE A 196 13.75 -7.34 12.81
C ILE A 196 13.22 -6.22 13.69
N VAL A 197 12.64 -5.18 13.10
CA VAL A 197 11.93 -4.10 13.79
C VAL A 197 10.54 -3.92 13.18
N SER A 198 9.73 -3.06 13.80
CA SER A 198 8.45 -2.66 13.24
C SER A 198 8.13 -1.21 13.63
N ASP A 199 7.26 -0.57 12.86
CA ASP A 199 6.62 0.68 13.23
C ASP A 199 5.10 0.53 13.29
N GLN A 200 4.45 1.50 13.93
CA GLN A 200 3.01 1.58 14.04
C GLN A 200 2.60 3.05 14.10
N TYR A 201 1.36 3.34 13.70
CA TYR A 201 0.71 4.61 13.93
C TYR A 201 -0.30 4.50 15.08
N PRO A 202 -0.45 5.52 15.94
CA PRO A 202 -1.29 5.43 17.13
C PRO A 202 -2.78 5.72 16.82
N TYR A 203 -3.34 4.98 15.87
CA TYR A 203 -4.76 5.07 15.48
C TYR A 203 -5.42 3.70 15.56
N ASP A 204 -6.73 3.69 15.77
CA ASP A 204 -7.58 2.51 15.89
C ASP A 204 -7.95 1.87 14.54
N GLY A 205 -7.51 2.46 13.43
CA GLY A 205 -7.79 1.95 12.08
C GLY A 205 -6.75 2.37 11.05
N ALA A 206 -6.60 1.52 10.03
CA ALA A 206 -5.95 1.89 8.78
C ALA A 206 -6.86 2.79 7.94
N ALA A 207 -6.29 3.51 6.98
CA ALA A 207 -7.04 4.34 6.05
C ALA A 207 -6.70 3.96 4.61
N THR A 208 -7.73 3.97 3.75
CA THR A 208 -7.57 4.04 2.30
C THR A 208 -7.68 5.49 1.85
N SER A 209 -7.25 5.81 0.62
CA SER A 209 -7.25 7.21 0.15
C SER A 209 -8.65 7.65 -0.27
N SER A 210 -9.38 6.76 -0.94
CA SER A 210 -10.73 6.97 -1.43
C SER A 210 -11.64 5.80 -1.08
N LEU A 211 -12.95 6.04 -1.03
CA LEU A 211 -13.96 4.98 -0.95
C LEU A 211 -13.97 4.10 -2.22
N MET A 212 -13.44 4.56 -3.34
CA MET A 212 -13.26 3.71 -4.52
C MET A 212 -12.20 2.62 -4.32
N ASP A 213 -11.19 2.85 -3.46
CA ASP A 213 -10.07 1.92 -3.25
C ASP A 213 -10.48 0.62 -2.56
N ILE A 214 -11.67 0.57 -1.95
CA ILE A 214 -12.20 -0.65 -1.34
C ILE A 214 -12.98 -1.52 -2.32
N ILE A 215 -13.21 -1.04 -3.55
CA ILE A 215 -13.93 -1.75 -4.61
C ILE A 215 -12.92 -2.48 -5.50
N VAL A 216 -13.06 -3.80 -5.58
CA VAL A 216 -12.24 -4.64 -6.44
C VAL A 216 -12.85 -4.69 -7.84
N ILE A 217 -12.07 -4.27 -8.84
CA ILE A 217 -12.49 -4.26 -10.25
C ILE A 217 -11.94 -5.50 -10.96
N PRO A 218 -12.79 -6.47 -11.37
CA PRO A 218 -12.36 -7.67 -12.09
C PRO A 218 -11.55 -7.36 -13.35
N SER A 219 -10.57 -8.21 -13.65
CA SER A 219 -9.74 -8.15 -14.86
C SER A 219 -10.58 -8.19 -16.16
N SER A 220 -11.73 -8.85 -16.11
CA SER A 220 -12.71 -8.93 -17.19
C SER A 220 -13.34 -7.57 -17.57
N MET A 221 -13.38 -6.59 -16.65
CA MET A 221 -13.88 -5.24 -16.91
C MET A 221 -12.77 -4.36 -17.49
N LYS A 222 -12.38 -4.63 -18.74
CA LYS A 222 -11.28 -3.91 -19.43
C LYS A 222 -11.54 -2.41 -19.59
N ASP A 223 -12.80 -2.02 -19.67
CA ASP A 223 -13.23 -0.62 -19.71
C ASP A 223 -13.01 0.15 -18.40
N LEU A 224 -12.62 -0.56 -17.33
CA LEU A 224 -12.28 -0.02 -16.01
C LEU A 224 -10.81 -0.23 -15.64
N GLU A 225 -9.96 -0.66 -16.57
CA GLU A 225 -8.56 -0.94 -16.30
C GLU A 225 -7.79 0.26 -15.73
N GLY A 226 -8.05 1.47 -16.24
CA GLY A 226 -7.43 2.71 -15.75
C GLY A 226 -7.87 3.15 -14.34
N LEU A 227 -8.80 2.44 -13.71
CA LEU A 227 -9.27 2.67 -12.34
C LEU A 227 -8.72 1.66 -11.34
N ARG A 228 -7.93 0.68 -11.78
CA ARG A 228 -7.31 -0.33 -10.91
C ARG A 228 -6.09 0.18 -10.15
N THR A 229 -5.60 1.37 -10.48
CA THR A 229 -4.41 1.95 -9.85
C THR A 229 -4.76 2.63 -8.54
N SER A 230 -3.97 2.36 -7.50
CA SER A 230 -4.04 3.09 -6.23
C SER A 230 -3.54 4.52 -6.44
N GLY A 231 -4.41 5.52 -6.32
CA GLY A 231 -4.04 6.94 -6.50
C GLY A 231 -5.23 7.87 -6.68
N PRO A 232 -4.98 9.17 -6.88
CA PRO A 232 -6.04 10.13 -7.16
C PRO A 232 -6.73 9.75 -8.48
N VAL A 233 -7.99 9.35 -8.40
CA VAL A 233 -8.82 9.11 -9.58
C VAL A 233 -9.10 10.47 -10.23
N ASP A 234 -8.70 10.62 -11.50
CA ASP A 234 -9.04 11.85 -12.22
C ASP A 234 -10.56 11.98 -12.41
N SER A 235 -11.02 13.20 -12.67
CA SER A 235 -12.45 13.47 -12.78
C SER A 235 -13.15 12.68 -13.91
N GLU A 236 -12.44 12.33 -14.98
CA GLU A 236 -13.04 11.59 -16.11
C GLU A 236 -13.21 10.11 -15.77
N ALA A 237 -12.21 9.50 -15.14
CA ALA A 237 -12.24 8.14 -14.65
C ALA A 237 -13.30 7.98 -13.56
N ALA A 238 -13.42 8.94 -12.63
CA ALA A 238 -14.49 8.97 -11.64
C ALA A 238 -15.88 9.06 -12.29
N VAL A 239 -16.06 9.95 -13.28
CA VAL A 239 -17.33 10.06 -14.03
C VAL A 239 -17.66 8.76 -14.76
N ARG A 240 -16.68 8.12 -15.39
CA ARG A 240 -16.85 6.84 -16.08
C ARG A 240 -17.29 5.76 -15.10
N PHE A 241 -16.61 5.64 -13.96
CA PHE A 241 -16.98 4.71 -12.89
C PHE A 241 -18.43 4.93 -12.46
N ARG A 242 -18.79 6.16 -12.08
CA ARG A 242 -20.15 6.54 -11.66
C ARG A 242 -21.20 6.18 -12.71
N SER A 243 -20.92 6.42 -14.00
CA SER A 243 -21.87 6.12 -15.08
C SER A 243 -22.16 4.62 -15.23
N MET A 244 -21.20 3.77 -14.87
CA MET A 244 -21.32 2.31 -14.95
C MET A 244 -22.02 1.71 -13.74
N LEU A 245 -22.04 2.43 -12.61
CA LEU A 245 -22.81 2.02 -11.43
C LEU A 245 -24.32 2.05 -11.67
N VAL A 246 -24.79 2.55 -12.81
CA VAL A 246 -26.20 2.50 -13.20
C VAL A 246 -26.62 1.07 -13.63
N ASP A 247 -25.69 0.22 -14.05
CA ASP A 247 -25.97 -1.16 -14.48
C ASP A 247 -25.97 -2.14 -13.29
N PRO A 248 -27.10 -2.77 -12.93
CA PRO A 248 -27.19 -3.71 -11.81
C PRO A 248 -26.29 -4.95 -11.98
N SER A 249 -26.07 -5.41 -13.22
CA SER A 249 -25.20 -6.56 -13.48
C SER A 249 -23.74 -6.25 -13.13
N ARG A 250 -23.30 -5.02 -13.42
CA ARG A 250 -21.97 -4.55 -13.06
C ARG A 250 -21.81 -4.41 -11.55
N ARG A 251 -22.78 -3.83 -10.85
CA ARG A 251 -22.77 -3.77 -9.38
C ARG A 251 -22.61 -5.15 -8.76
N THR A 252 -23.36 -6.13 -9.26
CA THR A 252 -23.27 -7.52 -8.78
C THR A 252 -21.87 -8.10 -8.94
N GLN A 253 -21.23 -7.92 -10.11
CA GLN A 253 -19.87 -8.40 -10.35
C GLN A 253 -18.83 -7.69 -9.47
N LEU A 254 -18.95 -6.37 -9.29
CA LEU A 254 -18.09 -5.61 -8.38
C LEU A 254 -18.27 -6.06 -6.92
N LYS A 255 -19.51 -6.33 -6.51
CA LYS A 255 -19.83 -6.84 -5.18
C LYS A 255 -19.16 -8.19 -4.93
N GLU A 256 -19.38 -9.15 -5.83
CA GLU A 256 -18.80 -10.48 -5.71
C GLU A 256 -17.27 -10.42 -5.59
N ALA A 257 -16.62 -9.60 -6.41
CA ALA A 257 -15.18 -9.41 -6.36
C ALA A 257 -14.71 -8.71 -5.07
N SER A 258 -15.44 -7.70 -4.59
CA SER A 258 -15.04 -6.90 -3.42
C SER A 258 -15.29 -7.64 -2.10
N GLU A 259 -16.34 -8.46 -2.01
CA GLU A 259 -16.68 -9.22 -0.80
C GLU A 259 -15.92 -10.55 -0.70
N ASN A 260 -15.46 -11.12 -1.82
CA ASN A 260 -14.78 -12.42 -1.84
C ASN A 260 -13.30 -12.35 -2.24
N GLY A 261 -12.86 -11.26 -2.86
CA GLY A 261 -11.59 -11.16 -3.57
C GLY A 261 -11.60 -11.96 -4.88
N ILE A 262 -10.77 -11.55 -5.85
CA ILE A 262 -10.55 -12.32 -7.09
C ILE A 262 -9.67 -13.52 -6.77
N ASP A 263 -10.10 -14.73 -7.14
CA ASP A 263 -9.40 -15.99 -6.88
C ASP A 263 -8.99 -16.19 -5.40
N GLY A 264 -9.80 -15.64 -4.48
CA GLY A 264 -9.55 -15.70 -3.04
C GLY A 264 -8.51 -14.69 -2.54
N GLY A 265 -8.03 -13.78 -3.39
CA GLY A 265 -7.13 -12.69 -3.06
C GLY A 265 -7.66 -11.72 -2.00
N PHE A 266 -6.84 -10.71 -1.68
CA PHE A 266 -7.21 -9.70 -0.71
C PHE A 266 -8.33 -8.80 -1.24
N ALA A 267 -9.30 -8.48 -0.39
CA ALA A 267 -10.25 -7.41 -0.61
C ALA A 267 -10.63 -6.79 0.73
N TRP A 268 -10.79 -5.47 0.76
CA TRP A 268 -11.03 -4.72 1.99
C TRP A 268 -12.37 -5.10 2.65
N LEU A 269 -13.44 -5.22 1.86
CA LEU A 269 -14.76 -5.63 2.37
C LEU A 269 -14.76 -7.07 2.87
N LYS A 270 -14.04 -7.98 2.20
CA LYS A 270 -13.79 -9.35 2.70
C LYS A 270 -13.08 -9.35 4.07
N ALA A 271 -12.07 -8.49 4.21
CA ALA A 271 -11.19 -8.47 5.37
C ALA A 271 -11.85 -7.89 6.63
N THR A 272 -12.70 -6.87 6.46
CA THR A 272 -13.16 -6.02 7.57
C THR A 272 -14.68 -5.91 7.66
N GLY A 273 -15.40 -6.27 6.60
CA GLY A 273 -16.83 -6.04 6.47
C GLY A 273 -17.19 -4.55 6.49
N TYR A 274 -18.49 -4.27 6.43
CA TYR A 274 -19.00 -2.90 6.46
C TYR A 274 -18.98 -2.27 7.86
N THR A 275 -18.93 -3.09 8.92
CA THR A 275 -19.01 -2.64 10.32
C THR A 275 -17.69 -2.13 10.88
N SER A 276 -16.56 -2.38 10.20
CA SER A 276 -15.23 -1.97 10.67
C SER A 276 -14.60 -0.90 9.77
N MET A 277 -15.40 -0.25 8.92
CA MET A 277 -14.98 0.84 8.04
C MET A 277 -15.74 2.11 8.36
N ARG A 278 -15.01 3.17 8.73
CA ARG A 278 -15.56 4.47 9.13
C ARG A 278 -15.09 5.56 8.20
N ILE A 279 -15.99 6.47 7.81
CA ILE A 279 -15.62 7.66 7.05
C ILE A 279 -14.88 8.62 8.00
N VAL A 280 -13.62 8.91 7.70
CA VAL A 280 -12.76 9.78 8.54
C VAL A 280 -12.55 11.17 7.95
N SER A 281 -12.88 11.36 6.67
CA SER A 281 -12.77 12.64 5.96
C SER A 281 -13.75 12.66 4.79
N SER A 282 -14.51 13.75 4.65
CA SER A 282 -15.38 14.00 3.52
C SER A 282 -15.63 15.50 3.39
N THR A 283 -15.36 16.06 2.21
CA THR A 283 -15.64 17.48 1.92
C THR A 283 -17.08 17.67 1.43
N ASP A 284 -17.56 16.74 0.61
CA ASP A 284 -18.88 16.80 -0.02
C ASP A 284 -19.99 16.44 0.97
N TYR A 285 -19.69 15.56 1.95
CA TYR A 285 -20.62 15.03 2.94
C TYR A 285 -20.03 15.07 4.37
N PRO A 286 -19.82 16.27 4.97
CA PRO A 286 -19.16 16.39 6.27
C PRO A 286 -19.90 15.69 7.43
N GLU A 287 -21.22 15.59 7.33
CA GLU A 287 -22.08 14.88 8.29
C GLU A 287 -21.84 13.37 8.35
N LEU A 288 -21.28 12.78 7.29
CA LEU A 288 -20.91 11.36 7.28
C LEU A 288 -19.59 11.07 8.00
N VAL A 289 -18.83 12.10 8.41
CA VAL A 289 -17.60 11.86 9.18
C VAL A 289 -17.93 11.23 10.53
N GLY A 290 -17.36 10.06 10.77
CA GLY A 290 -17.61 9.23 11.95
C GLY A 290 -18.60 8.09 11.72
N VAL A 291 -19.33 8.08 10.61
CA VAL A 291 -20.33 7.06 10.25
C VAL A 291 -19.64 5.81 9.70
N TYR A 292 -20.05 4.63 10.15
CA TYR A 292 -19.59 3.35 9.60
C TYR A 292 -20.33 3.00 8.30
N LEU A 293 -19.68 2.27 7.39
CA LEU A 293 -20.30 1.89 6.11
C LEU A 293 -21.57 1.04 6.32
N SER A 294 -21.63 0.26 7.40
CA SER A 294 -22.83 -0.50 7.77
C SER A 294 -24.03 0.36 8.15
N GLU A 295 -23.80 1.63 8.51
CA GLU A 295 -24.84 2.58 8.91
C GLU A 295 -25.34 3.43 7.74
N LEU A 296 -24.71 3.31 6.55
CA LEU A 296 -25.14 4.04 5.35
C LEU A 296 -26.41 3.46 4.73
N ALA A 297 -26.66 2.16 4.93
CA ALA A 297 -27.79 1.47 4.32
C ALA A 297 -29.09 1.75 5.07
N GLU A 298 -30.16 2.10 4.34
CA GLU A 298 -31.52 2.14 4.86
C GLU A 298 -32.03 0.73 5.19
N GLU A 299 -33.13 0.65 5.96
CA GLU A 299 -33.74 -0.64 6.30
C GLU A 299 -34.14 -1.42 5.04
N GLY A 300 -33.52 -2.59 4.83
CA GLY A 300 -33.75 -3.44 3.67
C GLY A 300 -32.88 -3.13 2.45
N GLN A 301 -32.03 -2.11 2.51
CA GLN A 301 -31.02 -1.84 1.49
C GLN A 301 -29.78 -2.70 1.71
N ASP A 302 -29.17 -3.15 0.61
CA ASP A 302 -27.90 -3.84 0.67
C ASP A 302 -26.74 -2.87 0.98
N PRO A 303 -25.86 -3.17 1.96
CA PRO A 303 -24.75 -2.28 2.30
C PRO A 303 -23.79 -1.99 1.15
N PHE A 304 -23.58 -2.93 0.23
CA PHE A 304 -22.76 -2.68 -0.95
C PHE A 304 -23.41 -1.60 -1.81
N ASP A 305 -24.72 -1.72 -2.07
CA ASP A 305 -25.44 -0.75 -2.89
C ASP A 305 -25.43 0.65 -2.27
N ALA A 306 -25.56 0.78 -0.94
CA ALA A 306 -25.45 2.06 -0.25
C ALA A 306 -24.06 2.71 -0.45
N VAL A 307 -22.98 1.92 -0.36
CA VAL A 307 -21.62 2.38 -0.65
C VAL A 307 -21.50 2.82 -2.12
N MET A 308 -22.05 2.05 -3.06
CA MET A 308 -22.03 2.38 -4.48
C MET A 308 -22.82 3.66 -4.79
N ASP A 309 -23.95 3.88 -4.13
CA ASP A 309 -24.76 5.08 -4.27
C ASP A 309 -24.02 6.32 -3.73
N LEU A 310 -23.30 6.18 -2.62
CA LEU A 310 -22.43 7.24 -2.10
C LEU A 310 -21.30 7.58 -3.09
N ILE A 311 -20.64 6.58 -3.69
CA ILE A 311 -19.61 6.81 -4.72
C ILE A 311 -20.21 7.47 -5.97
N ALA A 312 -21.42 7.06 -6.37
CA ALA A 312 -22.15 7.64 -7.49
C ALA A 312 -22.58 9.10 -7.25
N GLY A 313 -22.63 9.55 -6.00
CA GLY A 313 -23.25 10.81 -5.61
C GLY A 313 -24.79 10.76 -5.70
N ALA A 314 -25.36 9.55 -5.58
CA ALA A 314 -26.79 9.28 -5.64
C ALA A 314 -27.42 9.03 -4.27
N LEU A 315 -26.62 8.99 -3.19
CA LEU A 315 -27.13 8.88 -1.83
C LEU A 315 -27.94 10.14 -1.49
N LEU A 316 -29.24 9.96 -1.24
CA LEU A 316 -30.10 11.01 -0.71
C LEU A 316 -29.90 11.05 0.81
N LEU A 317 -29.26 12.11 1.29
CA LEU A 317 -29.11 12.39 2.72
C LEU A 317 -30.38 13.05 3.31
#